data_AF-A0A9D6XQP8-F1
#
_entry.id   AF-A0A9D6XQP8-F1
#
_cell.length_a   1.000
_cell.length_b   1.000
_cell.length_c   1.000
_cell.angle_alpha   90.00
_cell.angle_beta   90.00
_cell.angle_gamma   90.00
#
_symmetry.space_group_name_H-M   'P 1'
#
loop_
_entity.id
_entity.type
_entity.pdbx_description
1 polymer ?
#
loop_
_entity_poly.entity_id
_entity_poly.type
_entity_poly.pdbx_seq_one_letter_code
_entity_poly.pdbx_strand_id
1 'polypeptide(L)'
;LKELAGRLGVHFTTVSAWERGRSAPGYDLMPRLASALEIAAQDLFGPLWLTPAAGEGVRGLRPVPPEVWERFRRTAESLRFAVVAERLRRGSQISEETLAARTGIPLPGLLEILAGRRAPELLEAVSIADALGLKARGSPGSPGPGGREGTAPAPGSRPSLARLEQGIESLAPGAQEGILELCLLLLEWIGGAGE
;
A
#
# COMPACT_ATOMS: atom_id res chain seq x y z
N LEU A 1 9.48 3.66 -9.88
CA LEU A 1 9.45 5.15 -9.97
C LEU A 1 10.17 5.73 -11.20
N LYS A 2 11.47 5.42 -11.45
CA LYS A 2 12.20 5.96 -12.62
C LYS A 2 11.54 5.62 -13.96
N GLU A 3 11.02 4.40 -14.09
CA GLU A 3 10.27 3.97 -15.26
C GLU A 3 8.98 4.79 -15.47
N LEU A 4 8.18 4.97 -14.41
CA LEU A 4 6.98 5.81 -14.44
C LEU A 4 7.31 7.25 -14.86
N ALA A 5 8.39 7.82 -14.31
CA ALA A 5 8.86 9.15 -14.72
C ALA A 5 9.20 9.21 -16.22
N GLY A 6 9.86 8.19 -16.75
CA GLY A 6 10.15 8.04 -18.18
C GLY A 6 8.89 7.97 -19.03
N ARG A 7 7.89 7.17 -18.64
CA ARG A 7 6.59 7.06 -19.34
C ARG A 7 5.82 8.39 -19.36
N LEU A 8 5.95 9.19 -18.30
CA LEU A 8 5.26 10.47 -18.16
C LEU A 8 6.00 11.64 -18.82
N GLY A 9 7.27 11.46 -19.18
CA GLY A 9 8.13 12.52 -19.70
C GLY A 9 8.47 13.59 -18.65
N VAL A 10 8.53 13.21 -17.38
CA VAL A 10 8.89 14.11 -16.26
C VAL A 10 10.15 13.61 -15.55
N HIS A 11 10.80 14.49 -14.78
CA HIS A 11 11.97 14.11 -14.01
C HIS A 11 11.58 13.20 -12.83
N PHE A 12 12.46 12.25 -12.45
CA PHE A 12 12.17 11.32 -11.36
C PHE A 12 11.92 12.02 -10.02
N THR A 13 12.59 13.15 -9.78
CA THR A 13 12.40 13.95 -8.56
C THR A 13 11.00 14.54 -8.48
N THR A 14 10.37 14.84 -9.62
CA THR A 14 9.00 15.33 -9.72
C THR A 14 8.03 14.24 -9.27
N VAL A 15 8.17 13.02 -9.79
CA VAL A 15 7.33 11.88 -9.37
C VAL A 15 7.53 11.56 -7.90
N SER A 16 8.78 11.60 -7.41
CA SER A 16 9.08 11.39 -6.00
C SER A 16 8.53 12.52 -5.10
N ALA A 17 8.44 13.75 -5.61
CA ALA A 17 7.79 14.84 -4.90
C ALA A 17 6.27 14.67 -4.84
N TRP A 18 5.64 14.11 -5.88
CA TRP A 18 4.23 13.74 -5.85
C TRP A 18 3.97 12.65 -4.82
N GLU A 19 4.70 11.54 -4.88
CA GLU A 19 4.55 10.42 -3.94
C GLU A 19 4.64 10.87 -2.47
N ARG A 20 5.59 11.75 -2.17
CA ARG A 20 5.77 12.32 -0.82
C ARG A 20 4.78 13.44 -0.46
N GLY A 21 3.78 13.71 -1.29
CA GLY A 21 2.77 14.75 -1.08
C GLY A 21 3.31 16.20 -1.12
N ARG A 22 4.57 16.43 -1.51
CA ARG A 22 5.17 17.77 -1.54
C ARG A 22 4.69 18.62 -2.72
N SER A 23 4.10 17.98 -3.73
CA SER A 23 3.53 18.62 -4.91
C SER A 23 2.46 17.72 -5.52
N ALA A 24 1.61 18.25 -6.39
CA ALA A 24 0.65 17.47 -7.15
C ALA A 24 1.00 17.49 -8.65
N PRO A 25 0.71 16.41 -9.40
CA PRO A 25 0.79 16.42 -10.85
C PRO A 25 -0.23 17.40 -11.45
N GLY A 26 0.16 18.05 -12.55
CA GLY A 26 -0.74 18.95 -13.29
C GLY A 26 -1.86 18.20 -14.02
N TYR A 27 -2.97 18.89 -14.31
CA TYR A 27 -4.13 18.32 -15.00
C TYR A 27 -3.79 17.68 -16.35
N ASP A 28 -2.84 18.26 -17.07
CA ASP A 28 -2.35 17.77 -18.37
C ASP A 28 -1.65 16.41 -18.28
N LEU A 29 -1.10 16.07 -17.10
CA LEU A 29 -0.43 14.81 -16.85
C LEU A 29 -1.38 13.71 -16.42
N MET A 30 -2.64 14.02 -16.06
CA MET A 30 -3.60 13.06 -15.50
C MET A 30 -3.91 11.90 -16.47
N PRO A 31 -4.18 12.13 -17.77
CA PRO A 31 -4.43 11.04 -18.72
C PRO A 31 -3.19 10.16 -18.92
N ARG A 32 -2.00 10.76 -18.89
CA ARG A 32 -0.73 10.04 -19.01
C ARG A 32 -0.47 9.20 -17.76
N LEU A 33 -0.81 9.71 -16.58
CA LEU A 33 -0.72 8.99 -15.31
C LEU A 33 -1.62 7.75 -15.33
N ALA A 34 -2.88 7.93 -15.69
CA ALA A 34 -3.85 6.84 -15.80
C ALA A 34 -3.37 5.77 -16.81
N SER A 35 -2.94 6.21 -18.00
CA SER A 35 -2.43 5.31 -19.04
C SER A 35 -1.15 4.59 -18.61
N ALA A 36 -0.21 5.28 -17.98
CA ALA A 36 1.06 4.69 -17.55
C ALA A 36 0.88 3.66 -16.43
N LEU A 37 -0.17 3.80 -15.64
CA LEU A 37 -0.58 2.88 -14.57
C LEU A 37 -1.56 1.80 -15.05
N GLU A 38 -2.01 1.86 -16.31
CA GLU A 38 -2.99 0.93 -16.88
C GLU A 38 -4.33 0.89 -16.12
N ILE A 39 -4.74 2.04 -15.57
CA ILE A 39 -5.97 2.20 -14.81
C ILE A 39 -6.86 3.22 -15.52
N ALA A 40 -8.19 3.02 -15.50
CA ALA A 40 -9.08 4.03 -16.07
C ALA A 40 -8.99 5.31 -15.24
N ALA A 41 -8.92 6.46 -15.91
CA ALA A 41 -8.70 7.72 -15.21
C ALA A 41 -9.82 8.05 -14.21
N GLN A 42 -11.04 7.57 -14.46
CA GLN A 42 -12.18 7.66 -13.54
C GLN A 42 -11.95 6.88 -12.22
N ASP A 43 -11.19 5.79 -12.25
CA ASP A 43 -10.84 5.02 -11.05
C ASP A 43 -9.73 5.73 -10.27
N LEU A 44 -8.86 6.44 -11.00
CA LEU A 44 -7.73 7.18 -10.46
C LEU A 44 -8.17 8.47 -9.74
N PHE A 45 -9.16 9.18 -10.28
CA PHE A 45 -9.53 10.53 -9.81
C PHE A 45 -11.03 10.69 -9.46
N GLY A 46 -11.85 9.65 -9.62
CA GLY A 46 -13.29 9.64 -9.30
C GLY A 46 -14.21 10.19 -10.42
N PRO A 47 -15.50 10.46 -10.15
CA PRO A 47 -16.39 11.09 -11.14
C PRO A 47 -16.23 12.61 -11.26
N LEU A 48 -15.71 13.27 -10.22
CA LEU A 48 -15.77 14.73 -10.05
C LEU A 48 -14.75 15.52 -10.88
N TRP A 49 -13.78 14.87 -11.51
CA TRP A 49 -12.70 15.51 -12.26
C TRP A 49 -12.91 15.51 -13.79
N LEU A 50 -13.87 14.72 -14.31
CA LEU A 50 -14.15 14.62 -15.75
C LEU A 50 -15.09 15.70 -16.28
N THR A 51 -15.58 16.59 -15.43
CA THR A 51 -16.40 17.73 -15.84
C THR A 51 -15.50 18.94 -16.03
N PRO A 52 -15.02 19.25 -17.26
CA PRO A 52 -14.43 20.55 -17.51
C PRO A 52 -15.51 21.59 -17.20
N ALA A 53 -15.21 22.55 -16.31
CA ALA A 53 -16.06 23.71 -16.14
C ALA A 53 -16.15 24.40 -17.51
N ALA A 54 -17.32 24.28 -18.15
CA ALA A 54 -17.53 24.78 -19.49
C ALA A 54 -17.22 26.28 -19.54
N GLY A 55 -16.07 26.66 -20.11
CA GLY A 55 -15.75 28.06 -20.43
C GLY A 55 -14.41 28.63 -19.97
N GLU A 56 -13.61 27.95 -19.14
CA GLU A 56 -12.32 28.51 -18.69
C GLU A 56 -11.15 28.07 -19.60
N GLY A 57 -10.61 29.04 -20.35
CA GLY A 57 -9.38 28.87 -21.12
C GLY A 57 -8.22 28.40 -20.24
N VAL A 58 -7.45 27.44 -20.75
CA VAL A 58 -6.38 26.70 -20.06
C VAL A 58 -5.14 27.58 -19.81
N ARG A 59 -5.27 28.64 -19.01
CA ARG A 59 -4.16 29.40 -18.44
C ARG A 59 -4.35 29.50 -16.94
N GLY A 60 -3.71 28.56 -16.25
CA GLY A 60 -3.72 28.45 -14.81
C GLY A 60 -3.89 27.00 -14.44
N LEU A 61 -2.78 26.33 -14.12
CA LEU A 61 -2.83 25.05 -13.42
C LEU A 61 -3.54 25.31 -12.09
N ARG A 62 -4.82 24.96 -11.98
CA ARG A 62 -5.48 24.96 -10.68
C ARG A 62 -4.80 23.88 -9.83
N PRO A 63 -4.39 24.18 -8.59
CA PRO A 63 -3.88 23.15 -7.70
C PRO A 63 -4.98 22.10 -7.47
N VAL A 64 -4.60 20.82 -7.49
CA VAL A 64 -5.51 19.72 -7.18
C VAL A 64 -5.98 19.87 -5.73
N PRO A 65 -7.29 19.85 -5.45
CA PRO A 65 -7.79 19.91 -4.08
C PRO A 65 -7.21 18.75 -3.24
N PRO A 66 -6.84 19.00 -1.96
CA PRO A 66 -6.18 17.99 -1.13
C PRO A 66 -7.03 16.72 -0.95
N GLU A 67 -8.36 16.82 -0.98
CA GLU A 67 -9.28 15.69 -0.86
C GLU A 67 -9.18 14.73 -2.05
N VAL A 68 -8.94 15.28 -3.25
CA VAL A 68 -8.74 14.49 -4.47
C VAL A 68 -7.39 13.80 -4.42
N TRP A 69 -6.36 14.48 -3.92
CA TRP A 69 -5.03 13.90 -3.74
C TRP A 69 -5.04 12.77 -2.70
N GLU A 70 -5.75 12.94 -1.60
CA GLU A 70 -5.95 11.92 -0.57
C GLU A 70 -6.63 10.68 -1.15
N ARG A 71 -7.70 10.87 -1.94
CA ARG A 71 -8.39 9.76 -2.61
C ARG A 71 -7.47 9.02 -3.58
N PHE A 72 -6.72 9.76 -4.40
CA PHE A 72 -5.73 9.19 -5.31
C PHE A 72 -4.69 8.36 -4.55
N ARG A 73 -4.14 8.93 -3.46
CA ARG A 73 -3.14 8.27 -2.63
C ARG A 73 -3.69 6.96 -2.06
N ARG A 74 -4.89 6.97 -1.48
CA ARG A 74 -5.55 5.77 -0.95
C ARG A 74 -5.78 4.71 -2.01
N THR A 75 -6.25 5.08 -3.21
CA THR A 75 -6.40 4.14 -4.32
C THR A 75 -5.05 3.55 -4.73
N ALA A 76 -4.02 4.38 -4.85
CA ALA A 76 -2.68 3.93 -5.22
C ALA A 76 -2.07 3.01 -4.16
N GLU A 77 -2.22 3.34 -2.88
CA GLU A 77 -1.80 2.49 -1.74
C GLU A 77 -2.54 1.16 -1.74
N SER A 78 -3.85 1.16 -1.99
CA SER A 78 -4.67 -0.06 -2.08
C SER A 78 -4.18 -0.98 -3.20
N LEU A 79 -3.91 -0.41 -4.38
CA LEU A 79 -3.41 -1.17 -5.52
C LEU A 79 -2.00 -1.71 -5.29
N ARG A 80 -1.10 -0.90 -4.70
CA ARG A 80 0.24 -1.36 -4.35
C ARG A 80 0.17 -2.51 -3.33
N PHE A 81 -0.63 -2.35 -2.28
CA PHE A 81 -0.87 -3.40 -1.29
C PHE A 81 -1.39 -4.67 -1.96
N ALA A 82 -2.41 -4.57 -2.80
CA ALA A 82 -3.01 -5.68 -3.52
C ALA A 82 -2.00 -6.47 -4.36
N VAL A 83 -1.19 -5.77 -5.16
CA VAL A 83 -0.15 -6.38 -6.00
C VAL A 83 0.87 -7.14 -5.16
N VAL A 84 1.34 -6.54 -4.06
CA VAL A 84 2.36 -7.17 -3.22
C VAL A 84 1.78 -8.34 -2.43
N ALA A 85 0.58 -8.19 -1.84
CA ALA A 85 -0.10 -9.26 -1.13
C ALA A 85 -0.38 -10.47 -2.04
N GLU A 86 -0.82 -10.23 -3.28
CA GLU A 86 -1.08 -11.28 -4.26
C GLU A 86 0.22 -11.97 -4.72
N ARG A 87 1.30 -11.21 -4.93
CA ARG A 87 2.64 -11.77 -5.24
C ARG A 87 3.12 -12.70 -4.12
N LEU A 88 3.02 -12.25 -2.87
CA LEU A 88 3.41 -13.04 -1.69
C LEU A 88 2.54 -14.27 -1.53
N ARG A 89 1.22 -14.13 -1.70
CA ARG A 89 0.27 -15.25 -1.63
C ARG A 89 0.62 -16.35 -2.63
N ARG A 90 0.89 -15.98 -3.88
CA ARG A 90 1.31 -16.91 -4.94
C ARG A 90 2.65 -17.56 -4.64
N GLY A 91 3.62 -16.78 -4.15
CA GLY A 91 4.94 -17.30 -3.75
C GLY A 91 4.86 -18.32 -2.62
N SER A 92 3.94 -18.13 -1.67
CA SER A 92 3.69 -19.03 -0.54
C SER A 92 2.71 -20.16 -0.85
N GLN A 93 2.15 -20.22 -2.07
CA GLN A 93 1.14 -21.20 -2.49
C GLN A 93 -0.09 -21.28 -1.56
N ILE A 94 -0.48 -20.15 -0.96
CA ILE A 94 -1.64 -20.07 -0.05
C ILE A 94 -2.90 -19.79 -0.89
N SER A 95 -3.96 -20.61 -0.72
CA SER A 95 -5.25 -20.35 -1.37
C SER A 95 -5.94 -19.13 -0.76
N GLU A 96 -6.85 -18.49 -1.50
CA GLU A 96 -7.59 -17.32 -1.02
C GLU A 96 -8.49 -17.68 0.18
N GLU A 97 -9.09 -18.87 0.18
CA GLU A 97 -9.89 -19.39 1.30
C GLU A 97 -9.03 -19.63 2.53
N THR A 98 -7.82 -20.16 2.35
CA THR A 98 -6.87 -20.38 3.43
C THR A 98 -6.41 -19.06 4.03
N LEU A 99 -6.15 -18.06 3.18
CA LEU A 99 -5.77 -16.71 3.62
C LEU A 99 -6.91 -16.02 4.37
N ALA A 100 -8.15 -16.12 3.87
CA ALA A 100 -9.34 -15.61 4.54
C ALA A 100 -9.52 -16.26 5.92
N ALA A 101 -9.40 -17.59 6.00
CA ALA A 101 -9.50 -18.32 7.27
C ALA A 101 -8.41 -17.92 8.28
N ARG A 102 -7.18 -17.67 7.82
CA ARG A 102 -6.06 -17.24 8.69
C ARG A 102 -6.20 -15.81 9.18
N THR A 103 -6.74 -14.92 8.35
CA THR A 103 -6.87 -13.49 8.66
C THR A 103 -8.14 -13.16 9.44
N GLY A 104 -9.15 -14.03 9.38
CA GLY A 104 -10.49 -13.74 9.91
C GLY A 104 -11.31 -12.77 9.04
N ILE A 105 -10.79 -12.39 7.87
CA ILE A 105 -11.47 -11.50 6.93
C ILE A 105 -12.43 -12.35 6.07
N PRO A 106 -13.70 -11.97 5.92
CA PRO A 106 -14.62 -12.66 5.01
C PRO A 106 -14.05 -12.72 3.60
N LEU A 107 -14.14 -13.89 2.95
CA LEU A 107 -13.56 -14.12 1.61
C LEU A 107 -13.94 -13.03 0.59
N PRO A 108 -15.20 -12.57 0.46
CA PRO A 108 -15.52 -11.48 -0.47
C PRO A 108 -14.74 -10.19 -0.19
N GLY A 109 -14.62 -9.80 1.08
CA GLY A 109 -13.88 -8.60 1.48
C GLY A 109 -12.37 -8.72 1.29
N LEU A 110 -11.82 -9.93 1.44
CA LEU A 110 -10.43 -10.22 1.11
C LEU A 110 -10.18 -10.13 -0.40
N LEU A 111 -11.07 -10.68 -1.22
CA LEU A 111 -10.94 -10.63 -2.69
C LEU A 111 -11.02 -9.20 -3.23
N GLU A 112 -11.83 -8.33 -2.61
CA GLU A 112 -11.84 -6.90 -2.95
C GLU A 112 -10.50 -6.21 -2.61
N ILE A 113 -9.90 -6.55 -1.47
CA ILE A 113 -8.56 -6.05 -1.10
C ILE A 113 -7.50 -6.57 -2.07
N LEU A 114 -7.45 -7.88 -2.33
CA LEU A 114 -6.45 -8.50 -3.20
C LEU A 114 -6.59 -8.08 -4.67
N ALA A 115 -7.78 -7.65 -5.08
CA ALA A 115 -8.01 -7.05 -6.38
C ALA A 115 -7.76 -5.53 -6.43
N GLY A 116 -7.40 -4.90 -5.30
CA GLY A 116 -7.18 -3.45 -5.19
C GLY A 116 -8.45 -2.61 -5.36
N ARG A 117 -9.63 -3.22 -5.25
CA ARG A 117 -10.93 -2.52 -5.32
C ARG A 117 -11.30 -1.87 -3.99
N ARG A 118 -10.70 -2.33 -2.89
CA ARG A 118 -10.91 -1.82 -1.53
C ARG A 118 -9.56 -1.67 -0.82
N ALA A 119 -9.37 -0.52 -0.15
CA ALA A 119 -8.26 -0.35 0.78
C ALA A 119 -8.47 -1.27 2.00
N PRO A 120 -7.47 -2.07 2.41
CA PRO A 120 -7.57 -2.73 3.70
C PRO A 120 -7.61 -1.67 4.82
N GLU A 121 -8.20 -2.00 5.97
CA GLU A 121 -7.93 -1.27 7.21
C GLU A 121 -6.59 -1.71 7.81
N LEU A 122 -6.02 -0.91 8.71
CA LEU A 122 -4.69 -1.18 9.29
C LEU A 122 -4.61 -2.58 9.92
N LEU A 123 -5.64 -2.98 10.68
CA LEU A 123 -5.72 -4.32 11.28
C LEU A 123 -5.84 -5.42 10.23
N GLU A 124 -6.61 -5.19 9.16
CA GLU A 124 -6.74 -6.16 8.06
C GLU A 124 -5.39 -6.35 7.33
N ALA A 125 -4.68 -5.26 7.04
CA ALA A 125 -3.38 -5.31 6.39
C ALA A 125 -2.34 -6.04 7.23
N VAL A 126 -2.29 -5.78 8.55
CA VAL A 126 -1.42 -6.49 9.48
C VAL A 126 -1.76 -7.98 9.55
N SER A 127 -3.04 -8.33 9.62
CA SER A 127 -3.48 -9.73 9.60
C SER A 127 -3.10 -10.44 8.30
N ILE A 128 -3.28 -9.79 7.15
CA ILE A 128 -2.87 -10.33 5.84
C ILE A 128 -1.37 -10.55 5.80
N ALA A 129 -0.57 -9.58 6.25
CA ALA A 129 0.87 -9.69 6.33
C ALA A 129 1.29 -10.90 7.21
N ASP A 130 0.75 -11.02 8.42
CA ASP A 130 1.06 -12.13 9.34
C ASP A 130 0.67 -13.49 8.74
N ALA A 131 -0.52 -13.59 8.14
CA ALA A 131 -1.02 -14.82 7.51
C ALA A 131 -0.17 -15.27 6.30
N LEU A 132 0.47 -14.31 5.61
CA LEU A 132 1.43 -14.53 4.53
C LEU A 132 2.84 -14.89 5.03
N GLY A 133 3.04 -14.97 6.36
CA GLY A 133 4.31 -15.31 6.97
C GLY A 133 5.19 -14.09 7.27
N LEU A 134 4.66 -12.87 7.14
CA LEU A 134 5.34 -11.64 7.55
C LEU A 134 5.12 -11.44 9.05
N LYS A 135 5.61 -12.38 9.85
CA LYS A 135 5.61 -12.21 11.30
C LYS A 135 6.51 -11.01 11.61
N ALA A 136 5.91 -9.92 12.08
CA ALA A 136 6.61 -8.95 12.90
C ALA A 136 7.13 -9.71 14.12
N ARG A 137 8.38 -10.20 14.08
CA ARG A 137 8.97 -10.95 15.20
C ARG A 137 9.00 -10.01 16.40
N GLY A 138 8.04 -10.20 17.29
CA GLY A 138 7.80 -9.31 18.42
C GLY A 138 6.44 -9.47 19.08
N SER A 139 5.44 -10.11 18.46
CA SER A 139 4.18 -10.42 19.15
C SER A 139 4.38 -11.61 20.10
N PRO A 140 4.32 -11.42 21.43
CA PRO A 140 4.42 -12.50 22.40
C PRO A 140 3.03 -13.10 22.56
N GLY A 141 2.69 -14.13 21.79
CA GLY A 141 1.37 -14.75 21.95
C GLY A 141 0.91 -15.67 20.84
N SER A 142 1.64 -16.75 20.57
CA SER A 142 0.95 -17.97 20.15
C SER A 142 1.57 -19.12 20.94
N PRO A 143 0.86 -19.68 21.94
CA PRO A 143 1.40 -20.73 22.78
C PRO A 143 1.54 -22.00 21.93
N GLY A 144 2.78 -22.34 21.59
CA GLY A 144 3.11 -23.73 21.32
C GLY A 144 2.85 -24.56 22.58
N PRO A 145 2.39 -25.81 22.46
CA PRO A 145 2.10 -26.66 23.61
C PRO A 145 3.43 -27.10 24.23
N GLY A 146 3.99 -26.29 25.13
CA GLY A 146 5.16 -26.68 25.91
C GLY A 146 6.02 -25.51 26.36
N GLY A 147 5.84 -25.09 27.62
CA GLY A 147 6.97 -24.71 28.45
C GLY A 147 7.18 -23.22 28.75
N ARG A 148 6.85 -22.90 30.02
CA ARG A 148 7.49 -21.97 30.96
C ARG A 148 7.18 -20.46 30.86
N GLU A 149 6.66 -20.00 31.99
CA GLU A 149 6.41 -18.61 32.39
C GLU A 149 7.65 -17.73 32.22
N GLY A 150 7.53 -16.74 31.34
CA GLY A 150 8.44 -15.61 31.23
C GLY A 150 7.61 -14.32 31.29
N THR A 151 8.04 -13.42 32.16
CA THR A 151 7.41 -12.15 32.51
C THR A 151 6.98 -11.33 31.28
N ALA A 152 5.73 -10.83 31.31
CA ALA A 152 5.11 -10.08 30.22
C ALA A 152 5.82 -8.75 29.93
N PRO A 153 6.06 -8.41 28.65
CA PRO A 153 6.53 -7.08 28.27
C PRO A 153 5.37 -6.06 28.30
N ALA A 154 5.68 -4.81 28.60
CA ALA A 154 4.73 -3.72 28.72
C ALA A 154 4.00 -3.40 27.38
N PRO A 155 2.68 -3.13 27.41
CA PRO A 155 1.93 -2.72 26.22
C PRO A 155 2.40 -1.32 25.75
N GLY A 156 2.83 -1.21 24.50
CA GLY A 156 3.21 0.07 23.88
C GLY A 156 4.55 0.11 23.14
N SER A 157 5.30 -0.99 23.07
CA SER A 157 6.56 -1.01 22.32
C SER A 157 6.31 -1.10 20.81
N ARG A 158 6.49 0.02 20.10
CA ARG A 158 6.56 0.05 18.63
C ARG A 158 7.65 -0.91 18.14
N PRO A 159 7.42 -1.72 17.11
CA PRO A 159 8.49 -2.50 16.51
C PRO A 159 9.56 -1.55 15.96
N SER A 160 10.81 -1.72 16.38
CA SER A 160 11.92 -0.90 15.90
C SER A 160 12.25 -1.27 14.45
N LEU A 161 12.46 -0.26 13.60
CA LEU A 161 12.77 -0.41 12.16
C LEU A 161 13.95 -1.38 11.92
N ALA A 162 14.97 -1.31 12.79
CA ALA A 162 16.12 -2.23 12.80
C ALA A 162 15.77 -3.72 12.98
N ARG A 163 14.61 -4.05 13.58
CA ARG A 163 14.15 -5.45 13.76
C ARG A 163 13.41 -5.98 12.53
N LEU A 164 12.83 -5.10 11.71
CA LEU A 164 12.21 -5.50 10.44
C LEU A 164 13.30 -5.81 9.41
N GLU A 165 14.35 -4.99 9.35
CA GLU A 165 15.50 -5.18 8.44
C GLU A 165 16.19 -6.54 8.64
N GLN A 166 16.40 -6.95 9.89
CA GLN A 166 17.07 -8.21 10.23
C GLN A 166 16.24 -9.47 9.90
N GLY A 167 14.90 -9.35 9.87
CA GLY A 167 14.00 -10.44 9.46
C GLY A 167 14.01 -10.65 7.94
N ILE A 168 14.13 -9.56 7.19
CA ILE A 168 14.13 -9.53 5.73
C ILE A 168 15.37 -10.27 5.19
N GLU A 169 16.54 -10.10 5.81
CA GLU A 169 17.78 -10.77 5.39
C GLU A 169 17.71 -12.32 5.38
N SER A 170 16.74 -12.93 6.07
CA SER A 170 16.61 -14.39 6.19
C SER A 170 15.71 -15.06 5.13
N LEU A 171 15.04 -14.28 4.28
CA LEU A 171 14.09 -14.77 3.28
C LEU A 171 14.76 -15.07 1.93
N ALA A 172 14.12 -15.90 1.10
CA ALA A 172 14.58 -16.10 -0.27
C ALA A 172 14.60 -14.74 -1.02
N PRO A 173 15.60 -14.45 -1.88
CA PRO A 173 15.82 -13.13 -2.46
C PRO A 173 14.57 -12.51 -3.13
N GLY A 174 13.73 -13.34 -3.76
CA GLY A 174 12.49 -12.87 -4.41
C GLY A 174 11.34 -12.52 -3.45
N ALA A 175 11.38 -12.98 -2.20
CA ALA A 175 10.44 -12.63 -1.14
C ALA A 175 10.88 -11.37 -0.38
N GLN A 176 12.20 -11.13 -0.25
CA GLN A 176 12.76 -9.97 0.46
C GLN A 176 12.26 -8.63 -0.09
N GLU A 177 12.22 -8.51 -1.42
CA GLU A 177 11.85 -7.27 -2.10
C GLU A 177 10.37 -6.90 -1.91
N GLY A 178 9.47 -7.88 -2.01
CA GLY A 178 8.04 -7.65 -1.77
C GLY A 178 7.74 -7.32 -0.31
N ILE A 179 8.52 -7.88 0.63
CA ILE A 179 8.33 -7.66 2.07
C ILE A 179 8.81 -6.27 2.47
N LEU A 180 9.93 -5.81 1.92
CA LEU A 180 10.39 -4.44 2.07
C LEU A 180 9.37 -3.44 1.52
N GLU A 181 8.81 -3.68 0.32
CA GLU A 181 7.76 -2.80 -0.23
C GLU A 181 6.52 -2.77 0.67
N LEU A 182 6.04 -3.91 1.15
CA LEU A 182 4.84 -3.95 1.99
C LEU A 182 5.08 -3.30 3.36
N CYS A 183 6.27 -3.49 3.95
CA CYS A 183 6.65 -2.82 5.19
C CYS A 183 6.81 -1.31 5.02
N LEU A 184 7.39 -0.83 3.91
CA LEU A 184 7.50 0.60 3.61
C LEU A 184 6.12 1.22 3.39
N LEU A 185 5.23 0.54 2.67
CA LEU A 185 3.85 0.97 2.48
C LEU A 185 3.09 1.04 3.80
N LEU A 186 3.25 0.04 4.68
CA LEU A 186 2.66 0.07 6.03
C LEU A 186 3.22 1.22 6.88
N LEU A 187 4.52 1.50 6.80
CA LEU A 187 5.15 2.59 7.55
C LEU A 187 4.74 3.97 7.03
N GLU A 188 4.63 4.15 5.71
CA GLU A 188 4.09 5.38 5.10
C GLU A 188 2.62 5.59 5.51
N TRP A 189 1.83 4.51 5.49
CA TRP A 189 0.42 4.57 5.83
C TRP A 189 0.18 4.86 7.32
N ILE A 190 0.98 4.28 8.23
CA ILE A 190 0.94 4.59 9.67
C ILE A 190 1.47 6.01 9.95
N GLY A 191 2.48 6.46 9.20
CA GLY A 191 3.08 7.78 9.35
C GLY A 191 2.18 8.92 8.86
N GLY A 192 1.37 8.69 7.82
CA GLY A 192 0.46 9.69 7.25
C GLY A 192 -0.87 9.85 8.01
N ALA A 193 -1.24 8.93 8.88
CA ALA A 193 -2.50 8.99 9.65
C ALA A 193 -2.42 9.85 10.93
N GLY A 194 -1.27 10.51 11.17
CA GLY A 194 -0.95 11.17 12.45
C GLY A 194 -0.67 12.68 12.39
N GLU A 195 -0.91 13.36 11.26
CA GLU A 195 -0.83 14.82 11.15
C GLU A 195 -2.19 15.45 10.79
#